data_AF-A0A0R2PTE6-F1
#
_entry.id   AF-A0A0R2PTE6-F1
#
_cell.length_a   1.000
_cell.length_b   1.000
_cell.length_c   1.000
_cell.angle_alpha   90.00
_cell.angle_beta   90.00
_cell.angle_gamma   90.00
#
_symmetry.space_group_name_H-M   'P 1'
#
loop_
_entity.id
_entity.type
_entity.pdbx_description
1 polymer ?
#
loop_
_entity_poly.entity_id
_entity_poly.type
_entity_poly.pdbx_seq_one_letter_code
_entity_poly.pdbx_strand_id
1 'polypeptide(L)' 'MLVRWAVAGCNGVAPVAQHVAAAEWSISTPQDIEALRRHDRAAAAQWRAAQRVELRKAFAGGWKVAGVMSDGSYAVARA' A
#
# COMPACT_ATOMS: atom_id res chain seq x y z
N MET A 1 6.60 -18.51 15.24
CA MET A 1 7.84 -17.71 15.30
C MET A 1 7.43 -16.24 15.24
N LEU A 2 7.73 -15.46 16.29
CA LEU A 2 7.37 -14.04 16.36
C LEU A 2 8.64 -13.22 16.10
N VAL A 3 8.58 -12.31 15.13
CA VAL A 3 9.72 -11.43 14.81
C VAL A 3 9.35 -10.02 15.26
N ARG A 4 10.23 -9.41 16.06
CA ARG A 4 10.13 -8.00 16.46
C ARG A 4 11.18 -7.21 15.72
N TRP A 5 10.76 -6.15 15.04
CA TRP A 5 11.65 -5.22 14.36
C TRP A 5 11.88 -4.00 15.25
N ALA A 6 13.14 -3.59 15.40
CA ALA A 6 13.47 -2.31 16.01
C ALA A 6 13.21 -1.21 14.97
N VAL A 7 12.05 -0.57 15.04
CA VAL A 7 11.74 0.58 14.19
C VAL A 7 12.47 1.80 14.77
N ALA A 8 13.55 2.23 14.13
CA ALA A 8 14.23 3.47 14.48
C ALA A 8 13.32 4.67 14.16
N GLY A 9 13.26 5.67 15.05
CA GLY A 9 12.57 6.96 14.80
C GLY A 9 11.42 7.31 15.75
N CYS A 10 11.05 6.43 16.69
CA CYS A 10 10.07 6.78 17.72
C CYS A 10 10.82 7.30 18.94
N ASN A 11 11.12 8.61 18.99
CA ASN A 11 11.77 9.27 20.15
C ASN A 11 10.83 9.35 21.38
N GLY A 12 10.06 8.30 21.66
CA GLY A 12 8.99 8.30 22.66
C GLY A 12 7.70 9.02 22.23
N VAL A 13 7.66 9.62 21.02
CA VAL A 13 6.45 10.24 20.48
C VAL A 13 5.58 9.17 19.81
N ALA A 14 4.33 9.07 20.23
CA ALA A 14 3.36 8.19 19.59
C ALA A 14 3.08 8.66 18.15
N PRO A 15 3.01 7.76 17.16
CA PRO A 15 2.63 8.13 15.81
C PRO A 15 1.21 8.71 15.80
N VAL A 16 1.04 9.89 15.21
CA VAL A 16 -0.26 10.53 15.01
C VAL A 16 -0.69 10.29 13.57
N ALA A 17 -1.88 9.70 13.39
CA ALA A 17 -2.47 9.54 12.07
C ALA A 17 -2.89 10.90 11.51
N GLN A 18 -2.61 11.15 10.24
CA GLN A 18 -3.08 12.33 9.51
C GLN A 18 -3.99 11.88 8.37
N HIS A 19 -5.05 12.64 8.13
CA HIS A 19 -5.90 12.43 6.96
C HIS A 19 -5.29 13.10 5.74
N VAL A 20 -5.20 12.35 4.65
CA VAL A 20 -4.86 12.86 3.33
C VAL A 20 -6.17 13.23 2.63
N ALA A 21 -6.35 14.51 2.30
CA ALA A 21 -7.60 15.01 1.74
C ALA A 21 -7.86 14.52 0.30
N ALA A 22 -6.81 14.29 -0.48
CA ALA A 22 -6.90 13.86 -1.86
C ALA A 22 -5.70 12.99 -2.27
N ALA A 23 -5.95 12.02 -3.15
CA ALA A 23 -4.93 11.22 -3.80
C ALA A 23 -4.80 11.67 -5.27
N GLU A 24 -3.57 11.72 -5.78
CA GLU A 24 -3.33 11.93 -7.21
C GLU A 24 -3.75 10.69 -8.02
N TRP A 25 -3.49 9.50 -7.47
CA TRP A 25 -4.05 8.24 -7.94
C TRP A 25 -4.11 7.22 -6.81
N SER A 26 -4.77 6.09 -7.08
CA SER A 26 -4.84 4.95 -6.18
C SER A 26 -4.24 3.68 -6.77
N ILE A 27 -3.72 2.82 -5.88
CA ILE A 27 -3.22 1.49 -6.23
C ILE A 27 -4.16 0.45 -5.63
N SER A 28 -4.99 -0.16 -6.47
CA SER A 28 -6.09 -1.01 -6.03
C SER A 28 -5.64 -2.35 -5.42
N THR A 29 -6.33 -2.74 -4.36
CA THR A 29 -6.33 -4.09 -3.80
C THR A 29 -7.66 -4.75 -4.15
N PRO A 30 -7.69 -5.99 -4.66
CA PRO A 30 -8.93 -6.71 -4.90
C PRO A 30 -9.71 -6.88 -3.60
N GLN A 31 -11.02 -6.71 -3.68
CA GLN A 31 -11.92 -6.78 -2.52
C GLN A 31 -11.80 -8.12 -1.77
N ASP A 32 -11.64 -9.23 -2.51
CA ASP A 32 -11.39 -10.56 -1.95
C ASP A 32 -10.15 -11.21 -2.60
N ILE A 33 -8.99 -10.76 -2.14
CA ILE A 33 -7.69 -11.28 -2.59
C ILE A 33 -7.50 -12.77 -2.22
N GLU A 34 -8.15 -13.25 -1.17
CA GLU A 34 -8.02 -14.65 -0.74
C GLU A 34 -8.76 -15.58 -1.71
N ALA A 35 -9.99 -15.24 -2.07
CA ALA A 35 -10.74 -15.94 -3.10
C ALA A 35 -10.02 -15.89 -4.44
N LEU A 36 -9.52 -14.72 -4.86
CA LEU A 36 -8.73 -14.59 -6.09
C LEU A 36 -7.54 -15.55 -6.11
N ARG A 37 -6.76 -15.59 -5.02
CA ARG A 37 -5.59 -16.49 -4.90
C ARG A 37 -5.97 -17.97 -4.91
N ARG A 38 -7.13 -18.31 -4.33
CA ARG A 38 -7.60 -19.70 -4.24
C ARG A 38 -8.14 -20.20 -5.58
N HIS A 39 -8.90 -19.36 -6.29
CA HIS A 39 -9.69 -19.76 -7.44
C HIS A 39 -9.05 -19.39 -8.78
N ASP A 40 -8.21 -18.35 -8.84
CA ASP A 40 -7.51 -17.93 -10.06
C ASP A 40 -6.09 -17.44 -9.76
N ARG A 41 -5.15 -18.39 -9.80
CA ARG A 41 -3.72 -18.11 -9.56
C ARG A 41 -3.10 -17.23 -10.65
N ALA A 42 -3.59 -17.32 -11.88
CA ALA A 42 -3.05 -16.55 -13.00
C ALA A 42 -3.43 -15.08 -12.87
N ALA A 43 -4.70 -14.79 -12.61
CA ALA A 43 -5.16 -13.44 -12.30
C ALA A 43 -4.49 -12.88 -11.04
N ALA A 44 -4.32 -13.68 -9.99
CA ALA A 44 -3.57 -13.27 -8.80
C ALA A 44 -2.10 -12.93 -9.11
N ALA A 45 -1.46 -13.63 -10.05
CA ALA A 45 -0.09 -13.33 -10.47
C ALA A 45 -0.02 -12.04 -11.28
N GLN A 46 -0.94 -11.84 -12.22
CA GLN A 46 -1.03 -10.63 -13.03
C GLN A 46 -1.28 -9.41 -12.15
N TRP A 47 -2.23 -9.49 -11.22
CA TRP A 47 -2.50 -8.42 -10.27
C TRP A 47 -1.27 -8.06 -9.44
N ARG A 48 -0.54 -9.05 -8.87
CA ARG A 48 0.70 -8.78 -8.11
C ARG A 48 1.78 -8.14 -8.96
N ALA A 49 1.85 -8.46 -10.27
CA ALA A 49 2.80 -7.81 -11.17
C ALA A 49 2.45 -6.34 -11.38
N ALA A 50 1.17 -6.06 -11.71
CA ALA A 50 0.67 -4.70 -11.90
C ALA A 50 0.81 -3.84 -10.63
N GLN A 51 0.41 -4.37 -9.46
CA GLN A 51 0.52 -3.66 -8.20
C GLN A 51 1.97 -3.27 -7.87
N ARG A 52 2.94 -4.16 -8.16
CA ARG A 52 4.36 -3.86 -7.93
C ARG A 52 4.91 -2.79 -8.86
N VAL A 53 4.40 -2.68 -10.09
CA VAL A 53 4.77 -1.59 -11.00
C VAL A 53 4.32 -0.26 -10.42
N GLU A 54 3.06 -0.16 -9.99
CA GLU A 54 2.51 1.07 -9.43
C GLU A 54 3.15 1.45 -8.09
N LEU A 55 3.43 0.48 -7.22
CA LEU A 55 4.14 0.73 -5.96
C LEU A 55 5.56 1.25 -6.22
N ARG A 56 6.28 0.68 -7.20
CA ARG A 56 7.61 1.20 -7.58
C ARG A 56 7.53 2.64 -8.09
N LYS A 57 6.51 2.98 -8.88
CA LYS A 57 6.27 4.37 -9.32
C LYS A 57 5.98 5.29 -8.13
N ALA A 58 5.17 4.85 -7.17
CA ALA A 58 4.85 5.60 -5.96
C ALA A 58 6.07 5.78 -5.02
N PHE A 59 7.07 4.91 -5.10
CA PHE A 59 8.33 5.04 -4.37
C PHE A 59 9.45 5.72 -5.19
N ALA A 60 9.20 5.96 -6.48
CA ALA A 60 10.11 6.73 -7.33
C ALA A 60 9.91 8.23 -7.09
N GLY A 61 10.93 9.02 -7.45
CA GLY A 61 11.08 10.41 -7.06
C GLY A 61 9.82 11.27 -7.22
N GLY A 62 9.49 12.00 -6.15
CA GLY A 62 8.40 12.98 -6.10
C GLY A 62 7.06 12.43 -5.61
N TRP A 63 6.96 11.14 -5.32
CA TRP A 63 5.71 10.51 -4.86
C TRP A 63 5.91 9.73 -3.56
N LYS A 64 4.81 9.50 -2.85
CA LYS A 64 4.75 8.61 -1.69
C LYS A 64 3.37 7.96 -1.55
N VAL A 65 3.35 6.74 -1.01
CA VAL A 65 2.12 6.17 -0.45
C VAL A 65 1.78 6.98 0.80
N ALA A 66 0.68 7.72 0.74
CA ALA A 66 0.29 8.67 1.77
C ALA A 66 -0.77 8.11 2.74
N GLY A 67 -1.43 7.02 2.36
CA GLY A 67 -2.42 6.36 3.21
C GLY A 67 -3.10 5.17 2.54
N VAL A 68 -4.10 4.63 3.23
CA VAL A 68 -4.99 3.57 2.74
C VAL A 68 -6.41 4.13 2.70
N MET A 69 -7.10 3.92 1.59
CA MET A 69 -8.49 4.34 1.40
C MET A 69 -9.45 3.32 2.02
N SER A 70 -10.73 3.69 2.16
CA SER A 70 -11.74 2.84 2.81
C SER A 70 -11.97 1.50 2.11
N ASP A 71 -11.62 1.39 0.83
CA ASP A 71 -11.70 0.16 0.03
C ASP A 71 -10.42 -0.70 0.10
N GLY A 72 -9.43 -0.30 0.90
CA GLY A 72 -8.16 -1.00 1.05
C GLY A 72 -7.14 -0.74 -0.07
N SER A 73 -7.41 0.20 -0.97
CA SER A 73 -6.42 0.67 -1.95
C SER A 73 -5.48 1.71 -1.33
N TYR A 74 -4.28 1.85 -1.91
CA TYR A 74 -3.30 2.81 -1.44
C TYR A 74 -3.50 4.17 -2.11
N ALA A 75 -3.53 5.25 -1.32
CA ALA A 75 -3.54 6.62 -1.83
C ALA A 75 -2.10 7.07 -2.11
N VAL A 76 -1.85 7.60 -3.31
CA VAL A 76 -0.55 8.17 -3.67
C VAL A 76 -0.66 9.68 -3.79
N ALA A 77 0.29 10.39 -3.17
CA ALA A 77 0.39 11.84 -3.20
C ALA A 77 1.84 12.27 -3.44
N ARG A 78 2.04 13.57 -3.69
CA ARG A 78 3.38 14.14 -3.82
C ARG A 78 4.17 13.97 -2.50
N ALA A 79 5.46 13.65 -2.62
CA ALA A 79 6.36 13.45 -1.48
C ALA A 79 6.53 14.73 -0.65
#